data_AF-A0A5B7I5F4-F1
#
_entry.id   AF-A0A5B7I5F4-F1
#
_cell.length_a   1.000
_cell.length_b   1.000
_cell.length_c   1.000
_cell.angle_alpha   90.00
_cell.angle_beta   90.00
_cell.angle_gamma   90.00
#
_symmetry.space_group_name_H-M   'P 1'
#
loop_
_entity.id
_entity.type
_entity.pdbx_description
1 polymer ?
#
loop_
_entity_poly.entity_id
_entity_poly.type
_entity_poly.pdbx_seq_one_letter_code
_entity_poly.pdbx_strand_id
1 'polypeptide(L)'
;MSLLQQHGFPVLDAGIARDQPTALLKSLRSAFSHADILVTSGGVSMGERDMLRPVLLSDFEAQIHFAQVFMKPGKPTTFATCHYHNKKKLIIGLPGNPVSAAVTSVLYLLPLCRKMSGRAVCENICIKAKVRALFGCLVVSS
;
A
#
# COMPACT_ATOMS: atom_id res chain seq x y z
N MET A 1 1.01 6.85 -8.83
CA MET A 1 -0.04 7.72 -9.41
C MET A 1 -0.36 7.30 -10.84
N SER A 2 0.61 7.28 -11.76
CA SER A 2 0.42 6.88 -13.16
C SER A 2 -0.23 5.50 -13.35
N LEU A 3 0.17 4.48 -12.59
CA LEU A 3 -0.39 3.12 -12.71
C LEU A 3 -1.91 3.08 -12.53
N LEU A 4 -2.45 3.73 -11.50
CA LEU A 4 -3.90 3.70 -11.23
C LEU A 4 -4.69 4.49 -12.27
N GLN A 5 -4.15 5.63 -12.71
CA GLN A 5 -4.73 6.43 -13.79
C GLN A 5 -4.75 5.65 -15.12
N GLN A 6 -3.67 4.92 -15.44
CA GLN A 6 -3.62 4.03 -16.61
C GLN A 6 -4.67 2.91 -16.58
N HIS A 7 -5.09 2.48 -15.38
CA HIS A 7 -6.16 1.50 -15.20
C HIS A 7 -7.57 2.13 -15.05
N GLY A 8 -7.69 3.45 -15.20
CA GLY A 8 -8.96 4.18 -15.17
C GLY A 8 -9.53 4.41 -13.76
N PHE A 9 -8.71 4.30 -12.72
CA PHE A 9 -9.16 4.61 -11.35
C PHE A 9 -8.95 6.09 -11.05
N PRO A 10 -9.92 6.77 -10.40
CA PRO A 10 -9.74 8.14 -9.94
C PRO A 10 -8.69 8.15 -8.83
N VAL A 11 -7.77 9.12 -8.89
CA VAL A 11 -6.68 9.25 -7.94
C VAL A 11 -6.66 10.68 -7.40
N LEU A 12 -6.67 10.79 -6.08
CA LEU A 12 -6.47 12.05 -5.37
C LEU A 12 -5.03 12.10 -4.87
N ASP A 13 -4.30 13.15 -5.24
CA ASP A 13 -2.99 13.42 -4.65
C ASP A 13 -3.18 14.12 -3.30
N ALA A 14 -2.82 13.42 -2.22
CA ALA A 14 -2.87 13.96 -0.86
C ALA A 14 -1.60 14.76 -0.48
N GLY A 15 -0.63 14.86 -1.38
CA GLY A 15 0.63 15.55 -1.18
C GLY A 15 1.58 14.82 -0.23
N ILE A 16 2.66 15.52 0.15
CA ILE A 16 3.66 15.02 1.11
C ILE A 16 3.18 15.38 2.52
N ALA A 17 2.88 14.37 3.33
CA ALA A 17 2.60 14.58 4.74
C ALA A 17 3.87 15.08 5.45
N ARG A 18 3.75 16.18 6.20
CA ARG A 18 4.85 16.67 7.05
C ARG A 18 5.06 15.71 8.21
N ASP A 19 6.31 15.63 8.67
CA ASP A 19 6.74 14.83 9.82
C ASP A 19 6.28 15.44 11.17
N GLN A 20 4.99 15.75 11.29
CA GLN A 20 4.36 16.24 12.51
C GLN A 20 3.04 15.47 12.71
N PRO A 21 2.79 14.89 13.91
CA PRO A 21 1.60 14.07 14.16
C PRO A 21 0.29 14.79 13.83
N THR A 22 0.18 16.07 14.21
CA THR A 22 -1.02 16.89 13.96
C THR A 22 -1.26 17.16 12.48
N ALA A 23 -0.19 17.39 11.71
CA ALA A 23 -0.26 17.61 10.27
C ALA A 23 -0.59 16.31 9.52
N LEU A 24 -0.01 15.18 9.94
CA LEU A 24 -0.30 13.86 9.40
C LEU A 24 -1.76 13.50 9.63
N LEU A 25 -2.26 13.66 10.85
CA LEU A 25 -3.64 13.38 11.22
C LEU A 25 -4.64 14.22 10.40
N LYS A 26 -4.39 15.52 10.24
CA LYS A 26 -5.22 16.39 9.40
C LYS A 26 -5.25 15.91 7.94
N SER A 27 -4.09 15.51 7.41
CA SER A 27 -3.96 15.00 6.05
C SER A 27 -4.71 13.67 5.88
N LEU A 28 -4.60 12.76 6.85
CA LEU A 28 -5.32 11.48 6.87
C LEU A 28 -6.84 11.67 6.94
N ARG A 29 -7.34 12.55 7.81
CA ARG A 29 -8.78 12.88 7.88
C ARG A 29 -9.30 13.43 6.56
N SER A 30 -8.55 14.35 5.94
CA SER A 30 -8.89 14.87 4.61
C SER A 30 -8.93 13.77 3.56
N ALA A 31 -7.92 12.89 3.53
CA ALA A 31 -7.85 11.78 2.59
C ALA A 31 -9.01 10.79 2.78
N PHE A 32 -9.32 10.38 4.02
CA PHE A 32 -10.43 9.46 4.29
C PHE A 32 -11.81 10.04 3.98
N SER A 33 -11.94 11.37 3.99
CA SER A 33 -13.17 12.06 3.60
C SER A 33 -13.43 11.96 2.09
N HIS A 34 -12.38 11.87 1.28
CA HIS A 34 -12.47 11.89 -0.19
C HIS A 34 -12.12 10.55 -0.86
N ALA A 35 -11.51 9.61 -0.15
CA ALA A 35 -11.04 8.34 -0.70
C ALA A 35 -11.39 7.14 0.21
N ASP A 36 -11.56 5.97 -0.40
CA ASP A 36 -11.80 4.70 0.31
C ASP A 36 -10.53 3.87 0.52
N ILE A 37 -9.53 4.06 -0.35
CA ILE A 37 -8.20 3.49 -0.24
C ILE A 37 -7.20 4.63 -0.01
N LEU A 38 -6.49 4.56 1.11
CA LEU A 38 -5.33 5.38 1.37
C LEU A 38 -4.07 4.60 0.96
N VAL A 39 -3.23 5.21 0.13
CA VAL A 39 -1.93 4.66 -0.25
C VAL A 39 -0.85 5.59 0.23
N THR A 40 0.08 5.06 1.01
CA THR A 40 1.28 5.80 1.43
C THR A 40 2.52 5.18 0.83
N SER A 41 3.51 6.01 0.51
CA SER A 41 4.80 5.57 0.01
C SER A 41 5.89 6.10 0.93
N GLY A 42 6.73 5.21 1.46
CA GLY A 42 7.69 5.58 2.51
C GLY A 42 7.04 5.62 3.89
N GLY A 43 7.86 5.76 4.94
CA GLY A 43 7.40 5.75 6.34
C GLY A 43 7.03 4.37 6.92
N VAL A 44 6.86 3.34 6.08
CA VAL A 44 6.44 1.97 6.50
C VAL A 44 7.59 1.05 6.92
N SER A 45 8.81 1.61 7.02
CA SER A 45 9.98 0.85 7.43
C SER A 45 9.98 0.69 8.95
N MET A 46 10.60 -0.39 9.45
CA MET A 46 10.85 -0.67 10.87
C MET A 46 11.80 0.33 11.56
N GLY A 47 11.91 1.56 11.06
CA GLY A 47 12.71 2.62 11.66
C GLY A 47 11.86 3.45 12.60
N GLU A 48 12.50 4.10 13.57
CA GLU A 48 11.92 4.99 14.59
C GLU A 48 11.10 6.19 14.05
N ARG A 49 10.98 6.33 12.73
CA ARG A 49 10.23 7.39 12.04
C ARG A 49 8.88 6.94 11.48
N ASP A 50 8.41 5.72 11.76
CA ASP A 50 7.07 5.28 11.34
C ASP A 50 5.99 5.92 12.23
N MET A 51 5.67 7.19 11.95
CA MET A 51 4.58 7.92 12.61
C MET A 51 3.19 7.49 12.14
N LEU A 52 3.11 6.72 11.06
CA LEU A 52 1.85 6.29 10.48
C LEU A 52 1.18 5.24 11.37
N ARG A 53 1.94 4.26 11.89
CA ARG A 53 1.38 3.23 12.79
C ARG A 53 0.79 3.81 14.07
N PRO A 54 1.49 4.66 14.86
CA PRO A 54 0.92 5.23 16.08
C PRO A 54 -0.34 6.04 15.80
N VAL A 55 -0.36 6.88 14.76
CA VAL A 55 -1.54 7.68 14.42
C VAL A 55 -2.71 6.81 13.97
N LEU A 56 -2.45 5.75 13.20
CA LEU A 56 -3.50 4.81 12.80
C LEU A 56 -4.09 4.04 13.98
N LEU A 57 -3.25 3.60 14.92
CA LEU A 57 -3.70 2.86 16.10
C LEU A 57 -4.42 3.76 17.10
N SER A 58 -3.86 4.94 17.39
CA SER A 58 -4.37 5.84 18.44
C SER A 58 -5.57 6.67 17.98
N ASP A 59 -5.56 7.22 16.76
CA ASP A 59 -6.58 8.18 16.31
C ASP A 59 -7.68 7.58 15.43
N PHE A 60 -7.41 6.41 14.83
CA PHE A 60 -8.34 5.76 13.89
C PHE A 60 -8.72 4.33 14.29
N GLU A 61 -8.21 3.84 15.42
CA GLU A 61 -8.42 2.47 15.91
C GLU A 61 -8.22 1.43 14.80
N ALA A 62 -7.20 1.66 13.97
CA ALA A 62 -6.98 0.87 12.77
C ALA A 62 -6.49 -0.54 13.13
N GLN A 63 -7.04 -1.54 12.46
CA GLN A 63 -6.54 -2.90 12.53
C GLN A 63 -5.42 -3.09 11.50
N ILE A 64 -4.20 -3.34 11.99
CA ILE A 64 -3.07 -3.75 11.14
C ILE A 64 -3.18 -5.25 10.89
N HIS A 65 -3.34 -5.67 9.63
CA HIS A 65 -3.42 -7.07 9.25
C HIS A 65 -2.04 -7.68 9.08
N PHE A 66 -1.13 -6.94 8.45
CA PHE A 66 0.28 -7.31 8.36
C PHE A 66 1.16 -6.07 8.21
N ALA A 67 2.33 -6.14 8.83
CA ALA A 67 3.34 -5.10 8.83
C ALA A 67 4.45 -5.34 7.78
N GLN A 68 4.62 -6.61 7.41
CA GLN A 68 5.64 -7.08 6.49
C GLN A 68 5.09 -8.27 5.73
N VAL A 69 5.63 -8.48 4.53
CA VAL A 69 5.34 -9.65 3.71
C VAL A 69 6.65 -10.33 3.38
N PHE A 70 6.66 -11.67 3.40
CA PHE A 70 7.83 -12.43 2.99
C PHE A 70 7.95 -12.43 1.46
N MET A 71 8.47 -11.33 0.91
CA MET A 71 8.64 -11.13 -0.52
C MET A 71 9.87 -10.27 -0.85
N LYS A 72 10.43 -10.46 -2.05
CA LYS A 72 11.52 -9.64 -2.60
C LYS A 72 11.21 -9.25 -4.05
N PRO A 73 11.27 -7.95 -4.41
CA PRO A 73 11.30 -6.78 -3.53
C PRO A 73 9.95 -6.58 -2.81
N GLY A 74 9.92 -5.83 -1.70
CA GLY A 74 8.64 -5.44 -1.06
C GLY A 74 8.42 -5.88 0.38
N LYS A 75 9.45 -6.38 1.08
CA LYS A 75 9.35 -6.83 2.48
C LYS A 75 8.57 -5.89 3.43
N PRO A 76 8.79 -4.56 3.46
CA PRO A 76 8.13 -3.67 4.41
C PRO A 76 6.72 -3.21 3.97
N THR A 77 6.01 -4.01 3.17
CA THR A 77 4.63 -3.65 2.77
C THR A 77 3.68 -3.87 3.94
N THR A 78 2.89 -2.84 4.26
CA THR A 78 1.92 -2.86 5.36
C THR A 78 0.50 -2.77 4.83
N PHE A 79 -0.42 -3.49 5.45
CA PHE A 79 -1.85 -3.39 5.16
C PHE A 79 -2.64 -3.24 6.47
N ALA A 80 -3.51 -2.24 6.49
CA ALA A 80 -4.37 -1.94 7.62
C ALA A 80 -5.77 -1.54 7.15
N THR A 81 -6.75 -1.64 8.05
CA THR A 81 -8.12 -1.19 7.82
C THR A 81 -8.63 -0.44 9.03
N CYS A 82 -9.37 0.65 8.81
CA CYS A 82 -10.05 1.38 9.89
C CYS A 82 -11.50 1.66 9.50
N HIS A 83 -12.28 2.12 10.47
CA HIS A 83 -13.61 2.66 10.22
C HIS A 83 -13.57 4.18 10.35
N TYR A 84 -14.08 4.89 9.35
CA TYR A 84 -14.21 6.34 9.36
C TYR A 84 -15.63 6.72 8.93
N HIS A 85 -16.37 7.40 9.80
CA HIS A 85 -17.79 7.75 9.59
C HIS A 85 -18.65 6.53 9.17
N ASN A 86 -18.55 5.42 9.92
CA ASN A 86 -19.21 4.13 9.63
C ASN A 86 -18.89 3.50 8.27
N LYS A 87 -17.86 3.97 7.57
CA LYS A 87 -17.36 3.34 6.33
C LYS A 87 -16.01 2.70 6.58
N LYS A 88 -15.83 1.48 6.07
CA LYS A 88 -14.54 0.79 6.10
C LYS A 88 -13.57 1.48 5.13
N LYS A 89 -12.39 1.83 5.62
CA LYS A 89 -11.28 2.41 4.85
C LYS A 89 -10.12 1.43 4.81
N LEU A 90 -9.46 1.36 3.67
CA LEU A 90 -8.33 0.48 3.43
C LEU A 90 -7.05 1.31 3.37
N ILE A 91 -5.97 0.83 3.98
CA ILE A 91 -4.70 1.54 4.05
C ILE A 91 -3.61 0.59 3.58
N ILE A 92 -2.90 0.98 2.52
CA ILE A 92 -1.73 0.26 2.02
C ILE A 92 -0.50 1.14 2.19
N GLY A 93 0.46 0.62 2.96
CA GLY A 93 1.77 1.20 3.11
C GLY A 93 2.77 0.56 2.14
N LEU A 94 3.18 1.32 1.12
CA LEU A 94 4.15 0.90 0.11
C LEU A 94 5.59 1.23 0.57
N PRO A 95 6.57 0.37 0.23
CA PRO A 95 7.97 0.64 0.51
C PRO A 95 8.47 1.95 -0.10
N GLY A 96 9.43 2.62 0.55
CA GLY A 96 10.03 3.87 0.03
C GLY A 96 10.92 3.68 -1.20
N ASN A 97 11.35 2.45 -1.51
CA ASN A 97 12.09 2.16 -2.73
C ASN A 97 11.13 2.17 -3.94
N PRO A 98 11.36 3.01 -4.98
CA PRO A 98 10.46 3.13 -6.13
C PRO A 98 10.19 1.81 -6.87
N VAL A 99 11.20 0.94 -7.01
CA VAL A 99 11.04 -0.37 -7.67
C VAL A 99 10.13 -1.26 -6.82
N SER A 100 10.38 -1.30 -5.51
CA SER A 100 9.54 -2.05 -4.58
C SER A 100 8.10 -1.52 -4.55
N ALA A 101 7.91 -0.19 -4.56
CA ALA A 101 6.60 0.44 -4.59
C ALA A 101 5.83 0.10 -5.87
N ALA A 102 6.49 0.10 -7.03
CA ALA A 102 5.87 -0.27 -8.30
C ALA A 102 5.41 -1.74 -8.29
N VAL A 103 6.29 -2.66 -7.88
CA VAL A 103 5.97 -4.10 -7.80
C VAL A 103 4.82 -4.37 -6.84
N THR A 104 4.87 -3.80 -5.63
CA THR A 104 3.83 -3.98 -4.62
C THR A 104 2.50 -3.33 -5.01
N SER A 105 2.53 -2.22 -5.76
CA SER A 105 1.32 -1.63 -6.32
C SER A 105 0.63 -2.54 -7.33
N VAL A 106 1.38 -3.19 -8.22
CA VAL A 106 0.80 -4.12 -9.20
C VAL A 106 0.28 -5.39 -8.52
N LEU A 107 0.97 -5.88 -7.48
CA LEU A 107 0.60 -7.12 -6.79
C LEU A 107 -0.57 -6.96 -5.81
N TYR A 108 -0.67 -5.85 -5.09
CA TYR A 108 -1.69 -5.65 -4.05
C TYR A 108 -2.70 -4.56 -4.36
N LEU A 109 -2.21 -3.37 -4.70
CA LEU A 109 -3.08 -2.20 -4.89
C LEU A 109 -4.01 -2.36 -6.10
N LEU A 110 -3.50 -2.87 -7.22
CA LEU A 110 -4.28 -3.03 -8.44
C LEU A 110 -5.40 -4.08 -8.30
N PRO A 111 -5.15 -5.30 -7.77
CA PRO A 111 -6.23 -6.24 -7.47
C PRO A 111 -7.24 -5.69 -6.44
N LEU A 112 -6.78 -4.92 -5.46
CA LEU A 112 -7.65 -4.27 -4.47
C LEU A 112 -8.62 -3.30 -5.15
N CYS A 113 -8.11 -2.40 -6.00
CA CYS A 113 -8.95 -1.45 -6.75
C CYS A 113 -9.95 -2.18 -7.65
N ARG A 114 -9.52 -3.23 -8.36
CA ARG A 114 -10.41 -4.04 -9.22
C ARG A 114 -11.56 -4.66 -8.41
N LYS A 115 -11.24 -5.22 -7.25
CA LYS A 115 -12.24 -5.83 -6.34
C LYS A 115 -13.22 -4.80 -5.81
N MET A 116 -12.73 -3.63 -5.40
CA MET A 116 -13.59 -2.54 -4.91
C MET A 116 -14.48 -1.94 -5.99
N SER A 117 -14.05 -1.95 -7.26
CA SER A 117 -14.89 -1.55 -8.39
C SER A 117 -15.83 -2.63 -8.90
N GLY A 118 -15.96 -3.77 -8.20
CA GLY A 118 -16.89 -4.84 -8.58
C GLY A 118 -16.52 -5.62 -9.84
N ARG A 119 -15.24 -5.60 -10.27
CA ARG A 119 -14.82 -6.36 -11.44
C ARG A 119 -14.82 -7.86 -11.14
N ALA A 120 -15.34 -8.66 -12.07
CA ALA A 120 -15.35 -10.12 -11.95
C ALA A 120 -13.93 -10.72 -11.88
N VAL A 121 -12.99 -10.17 -12.65
CA VAL A 121 -11.58 -10.57 -12.62
C VAL A 121 -10.79 -9.51 -11.84
N CYS A 122 -10.34 -9.91 -10.66
CA CYS A 122 -9.54 -9.05 -9.77
C CYS A 122 -8.05 -9.37 -9.84
N GLU A 123 -7.70 -10.62 -10.14
CA GLU A 123 -6.33 -11.11 -10.12
C GLU A 123 -5.53 -10.67 -11.35
N ASN A 124 -4.20 -10.74 -11.23
CA ASN A 124 -3.30 -10.50 -12.35
C ASN A 124 -3.24 -11.73 -13.26
N ILE A 125 -3.15 -11.48 -14.57
CA ILE A 125 -2.97 -12.55 -15.55
C ILE A 125 -1.53 -13.06 -15.44
N CYS A 126 -1.37 -14.34 -15.12
CA CYS A 126 -0.08 -15.02 -15.09
C CYS A 126 0.13 -15.79 -16.39
N ILE A 127 1.19 -15.46 -17.12
CA ILE A 127 1.61 -16.19 -18.32
C ILE A 127 2.90 -16.96 -18.05
N LYS A 128 3.02 -18.15 -18.64
CA LYS A 128 4.27 -18.92 -18.60
C LYS A 128 5.23 -18.36 -19.63
N ALA A 129 6.46 -18.05 -19.24
CA ALA A 129 7.50 -17.57 -20.13
C ALA A 129 8.81 -18.32 -19.88
N LYS A 130 9.60 -18.52 -20.94
CA LYS A 130 10.94 -19.12 -20.84
C LYS A 130 11.96 -18.01 -20.62
N VAL A 131 12.72 -18.12 -19.54
CA VAL A 131 13.76 -17.14 -19.21
C VAL A 131 14.94 -17.29 -20.17
N ARG A 132 15.44 -16.18 -20.71
CA ARG A 132 16.60 -16.15 -21.64
C ARG A 132 17.97 -16.05 -20.95
N ALA A 133 18.04 -15.70 -19.67
CA ALA A 133 19.27 -15.55 -18.89
C ALA A 133 19.24 -16.38 -17.60
N LEU A 134 20.41 -16.84 -17.14
CA LEU A 134 20.55 -17.53 -15.85
C LEU A 134 20.32 -16.54 -14.70
N PHE A 135 19.24 -16.71 -13.93
CA PHE A 135 19.12 -16.06 -12.63
C PHE A 135 19.95 -16.85 -11.63
N GLY A 136 20.96 -16.21 -11.02
CA GLY A 136 21.74 -16.81 -9.94
C GLY A 136 20.81 -17.24 -8.80
N CYS A 137 20.67 -18.54 -8.60
CA CYS A 137 19.83 -19.14 -7.57
C CYS A 137 20.65 -19.22 -6.29
N LEU A 138 20.52 -18.24 -5.39
CA LEU A 138 20.94 -18.41 -4.01
C LEU A 138 19.81 -19.10 -3.26
N VAL A 139 19.92 -20.42 -3.14
CA VAL A 139 19.09 -21.22 -2.22
C VAL A 139 19.70 -21.05 -0.83
N VAL A 140 18.98 -20.44 0.09
CA VAL A 140 19.32 -20.46 1.52
C VAL A 140 18.43 -21.52 2.15
N SER A 141 19.02 -22.66 2.50
CA SER A 141 18.37 -23.68 3.35
C SER A 141 18.47 -23.27 4.81
N SER A 142 17.39 -23.53 5.56
CA SER A 142 17.30 -23.40 7.03
C SER A 142 18.24 -24.32 7.77
#